data_AF-A0A1X9ME91-F1
#
_entry.id   AF-A0A1X9ME91-F1
#
_cell.length_a   1.000
_cell.length_b   1.000
_cell.length_c   1.000
_cell.angle_alpha   90.00
_cell.angle_beta   90.00
_cell.angle_gamma   90.00
#
_symmetry.space_group_name_H-M   'P 1'
#
loop_
_entity.id
_entity.type
_entity.pdbx_description
1 polymer ?
#
loop_
_entity_poly.entity_id
_entity_poly.type
_entity_poly.pdbx_seq_one_letter_code
_entity_poly.pdbx_strand_id
1 'polypeptide(L)'
;MPITKVSREILNRIAKQLQAQSEKGLREYGVTIDDASDDQYNWSEEALAEVIDASQYLVKENMRLRRENAGLRANEQRGILLAQMREEKCTCK
;
A
#
# COMPACT_ATOMS: atom_id res chain seq x y z
N MET A 1 -20.59 19.06 -7.89
CA MET A 1 -19.93 18.84 -6.59
C MET A 1 -18.43 19.10 -6.75
N PRO A 2 -17.78 19.88 -5.87
CA PRO A 2 -16.34 20.08 -5.94
C PRO A 2 -15.58 18.79 -5.56
N ILE A 3 -14.52 18.48 -6.30
CA ILE A 3 -13.62 17.35 -5.99
C ILE A 3 -12.90 17.64 -4.66
N THR A 4 -13.00 16.71 -3.71
CA THR A 4 -12.33 16.84 -2.41
C THR A 4 -10.81 16.70 -2.54
N LYS A 5 -10.06 17.19 -1.55
CA LYS A 5 -8.60 17.01 -1.48
C LYS A 5 -8.19 15.54 -1.55
N VAL A 6 -8.91 14.66 -0.86
CA VAL A 6 -8.64 13.21 -0.83
C VAL A 6 -8.90 12.59 -2.20
N SER A 7 -10.03 12.91 -2.82
CA SER A 7 -10.35 12.43 -4.17
C SER A 7 -9.30 12.86 -5.19
N ARG A 8 -8.78 14.09 -5.10
CA ARG A 8 -7.69 14.57 -5.97
C ARG A 8 -6.39 13.79 -5.77
N GLU A 9 -6.05 13.47 -4.53
CA GLU A 9 -4.86 12.65 -4.23
C GLU A 9 -5.01 11.22 -4.78
N ILE A 10 -6.19 10.62 -4.67
CA ILE A 10 -6.48 9.30 -5.26
C ILE A 10 -6.27 9.35 -6.78
N LEU A 11 -6.86 10.34 -7.45
CA LEU A 11 -6.70 10.50 -8.90
C LEU A 11 -5.25 10.67 -9.31
N ASN A 12 -4.47 11.47 -8.57
CA ASN A 12 -3.04 11.65 -8.84
C ASN A 12 -2.25 10.35 -8.71
N ARG A 13 -2.59 9.49 -7.73
CA ARG A 13 -1.93 8.19 -7.55
C ARG A 13 -2.28 7.22 -8.67
N ILE A 14 -3.55 7.16 -9.04
CA ILE A 14 -4.02 6.34 -10.16
C ILE A 14 -3.32 6.77 -11.45
N ALA A 15 -3.27 8.08 -11.75
CA ALA A 15 -2.62 8.59 -12.95
C ALA A 15 -1.14 8.20 -13.03
N LYS A 16 -0.40 8.31 -11.91
CA LYS A 16 1.01 7.88 -11.83
C LYS A 16 1.16 6.38 -12.06
N GLN A 17 0.28 5.57 -11.48
CA GLN A 17 0.37 4.12 -11.63
C GLN A 17 0.02 3.66 -13.04
N LEU A 18 -0.98 4.29 -13.67
CA LEU A 18 -1.31 4.04 -15.08
C LEU A 18 -0.10 4.33 -15.97
N GLN A 19 0.54 5.49 -15.79
CA GLN A 19 1.75 5.82 -16.54
C GLN A 19 2.87 4.79 -16.32
N ALA A 20 3.14 4.41 -15.06
CA ALA A 20 4.17 3.42 -14.74
C ALA A 20 3.88 2.05 -15.37
N GLN A 21 2.62 1.64 -15.45
CA GLN A 21 2.21 0.39 -16.10
C GLN A 21 2.37 0.47 -17.62
N SER A 22 2.00 1.59 -18.26
CA SER A 22 2.27 1.79 -19.69
C SER A 22 3.78 1.74 -20.00
N GLU A 23 4.61 2.35 -19.16
CA GLU A 23 6.07 2.30 -19.30
C GLU A 23 6.63 0.89 -19.04
N LYS A 24 6.03 0.11 -18.12
CA LYS A 24 6.37 -1.30 -17.90
C LYS A 24 6.07 -2.11 -19.15
N GLY A 25 4.86 -2.00 -19.69
CA GLY A 25 4.45 -2.72 -20.89
C GLY A 25 5.35 -2.42 -22.09
N LEU A 26 5.68 -1.14 -22.32
CA LEU A 26 6.60 -0.75 -23.39
C LEU A 26 8.02 -1.32 -23.19
N ARG A 27 8.52 -1.40 -21.95
CA ARG A 27 9.84 -2.00 -21.67
C ARG A 27 9.86 -3.51 -21.82
N GLU A 28 8.81 -4.19 -21.36
CA GLU A 28 8.76 -5.66 -21.33
C GLU A 28 8.38 -6.24 -22.70
N TYR A 29 7.49 -5.58 -23.42
CA TYR A 29 6.88 -6.11 -24.64
C TYR A 29 7.19 -5.27 -25.90
N GLY A 30 7.82 -4.10 -25.75
CA GLY A 30 8.22 -3.24 -26.87
C GLY A 30 7.08 -2.47 -27.54
N VAL A 31 5.85 -2.65 -27.07
CA VAL A 31 4.62 -2.02 -27.59
C VAL A 31 3.75 -1.52 -26.45
N THR A 32 2.83 -0.61 -26.75
CA THR A 32 1.80 -0.19 -25.79
C THR A 32 0.72 -1.26 -25.67
N ILE A 33 -0.13 -1.17 -24.64
CA ILE A 33 -1.29 -2.07 -24.52
C ILE A 33 -2.29 -1.88 -25.66
N ASP A 34 -2.36 -0.67 -26.24
CA ASP A 34 -3.26 -0.36 -27.36
C ASP A 34 -2.75 -0.98 -28.68
N ASP A 35 -1.42 -1.14 -28.80
CA ASP A 35 -0.76 -1.68 -30.00
C ASP A 35 -0.41 -3.18 -29.88
N ALA A 36 -0.63 -3.78 -28.72
CA ALA A 36 -0.33 -5.18 -28.48
C ALA A 36 -1.29 -6.10 -29.25
N SER A 37 -0.75 -7.13 -29.90
CA SER A 37 -1.53 -8.05 -30.73
C SER A 37 -2.32 -9.05 -29.88
N ASP A 38 -3.61 -9.20 -30.17
CA ASP A 38 -4.48 -10.19 -29.51
C ASP A 38 -3.99 -11.64 -29.67
N ASP A 39 -3.28 -11.95 -30.76
CA ASP A 39 -2.79 -13.31 -31.05
C ASP A 39 -1.52 -13.66 -30.26
N GLN A 40 -0.87 -12.67 -29.66
CA GLN A 40 0.38 -12.84 -28.91
C GLN A 40 0.16 -13.02 -27.41
N TYR A 41 -1.03 -12.72 -26.90
CA TYR A 41 -1.31 -12.69 -25.46
C TYR A 41 -2.62 -13.40 -25.13
N ASN A 42 -2.60 -14.19 -24.06
CA ASN A 42 -3.83 -14.60 -23.40
C ASN A 42 -4.21 -13.53 -22.37
N TRP A 43 -4.99 -12.54 -22.80
CA TRP A 43 -5.41 -11.41 -21.97
C TRP A 43 -6.05 -11.81 -20.64
N SER A 44 -6.74 -12.95 -20.59
CA SER A 44 -7.37 -13.45 -19.37
C SER A 44 -6.34 -13.94 -18.35
N GLU A 45 -5.28 -14.60 -18.83
CA GLU A 45 -4.18 -15.06 -17.96
C GLU A 45 -3.33 -13.89 -17.46
N GLU A 46 -3.02 -12.91 -18.31
CA GLU A 46 -2.30 -11.69 -17.92
C GLU A 46 -3.07 -10.88 -16.86
N ALA A 47 -4.38 -10.69 -17.06
CA ALA A 47 -5.22 -10.02 -16.07
C ALA A 47 -5.26 -10.78 -14.74
N LEU A 48 -5.32 -12.11 -14.78
CA LEU A 48 -5.29 -12.94 -13.57
C LEU A 48 -3.94 -12.84 -12.85
N ALA A 49 -2.83 -12.84 -13.59
CA ALA A 49 -1.49 -12.67 -13.04
C ALA A 49 -1.35 -11.33 -12.31
N GLU A 50 -1.76 -10.21 -12.93
CA GLU A 50 -1.70 -8.88 -12.31
C GLU A 50 -2.61 -8.76 -11.07
N VAL A 51 -3.76 -9.44 -11.04
CA VAL A 51 -4.64 -9.52 -9.85
C VAL A 51 -3.98 -10.31 -8.72
N ILE A 52 -3.29 -11.41 -9.04
CA ILE A 52 -2.54 -12.20 -8.06
C ILE A 52 -1.41 -11.35 -7.46
N ASP A 53 -0.64 -10.65 -8.30
CA ASP A 53 0.44 -9.77 -7.85
C ASP A 53 -0.08 -8.64 -6.95
N ALA A 54 -1.17 -7.99 -7.35
CA ALA A 54 -1.83 -6.98 -6.52
C ALA A 54 -2.23 -7.53 -5.15
N SER A 55 -2.79 -8.74 -5.11
CA SER A 55 -3.18 -9.42 -3.88
C SER A 55 -1.97 -9.73 -2.98
N GLN A 56 -0.86 -10.18 -3.55
CA GLN A 56 0.38 -10.42 -2.82
C GLN A 56 0.93 -9.13 -2.20
N TYR A 57 0.93 -8.02 -2.94
CA TYR A 57 1.37 -6.73 -2.41
C TYR A 57 0.48 -6.25 -1.26
N LEU A 58 -0.83 -6.41 -1.38
CA LEU A 58 -1.77 -6.05 -0.30
C LEU A 58 -1.53 -6.87 0.97
N VAL A 59 -1.32 -8.19 0.84
CA VAL A 59 -1.00 -9.06 1.99
C VAL A 59 0.29 -8.62 2.65
N LYS A 60 1.35 -8.35 1.87
CA LYS A 60 2.65 -7.90 2.37
C LYS A 60 2.55 -6.57 3.11
N GLU A 61 1.82 -5.60 2.56
CA GLU A 61 1.60 -4.30 3.19
C GLU A 61 0.78 -4.44 4.47
N ASN A 62 -0.25 -5.28 4.49
CA ASN A 62 -1.02 -5.56 5.68
C ASN A 62 -0.15 -6.15 6.79
N MET A 63 0.74 -7.10 6.46
CA MET A 63 1.71 -7.67 7.40
C MET A 63 2.70 -6.62 7.93
N ARG A 64 3.14 -5.67 7.09
CA ARG A 64 3.99 -4.54 7.51
C ARG A 64 3.24 -3.65 8.50
N LEU A 65 2.03 -3.22 8.16
CA LEU A 65 1.20 -2.35 9.00
C LEU A 65 0.84 -3.00 10.33
N ARG A 66 0.55 -4.30 10.36
CA ARG A 66 0.28 -5.04 11.62
C ARG A 66 1.49 -5.04 12.55
N ARG A 67 2.70 -5.25 12.00
CA ARG A 67 3.95 -5.20 12.78
C ARG A 67 4.20 -3.80 13.35
N GLU A 68 4.01 -2.77 12.52
CA GLU A 68 4.17 -1.37 12.95
C GLU A 68 3.17 -1.00 14.05
N ASN A 69 1.89 -1.34 13.88
CA ASN A 69 0.84 -1.09 14.88
C ASN A 69 1.13 -1.83 16.20
N ALA A 70 1.57 -3.09 16.14
CA ALA A 70 1.96 -3.83 17.32
C ALA A 70 3.11 -3.14 18.09
N GLY A 71 4.11 -2.63 17.36
CA GLY A 71 5.21 -1.86 17.95
C GLY A 71 4.74 -0.56 18.60
N LEU A 72 3.87 0.19 17.93
CA LEU A 72 3.29 1.43 18.46
C LEU A 72 2.50 1.18 19.75
N ARG A 73 1.66 0.14 19.78
CA ARG A 73 0.89 -0.24 20.98
C ARG A 73 1.78 -0.66 22.15
N ALA A 74 2.86 -1.39 21.88
CA ALA A 74 3.81 -1.77 22.92
C ALA A 74 4.51 -0.54 23.53
N ASN A 75 4.88 0.43 22.68
CA ASN A 75 5.49 1.69 23.12
C ASN A 75 4.52 2.54 23.94
N GLU A 76 3.26 2.63 23.52
CA GLU A 76 2.20 3.31 24.25
C GLU A 76 2.01 2.69 25.64
N GLN A 77 1.87 1.36 25.73
CA GLN A 77 1.72 0.66 27.00
C GLN A 77 2.91 0.87 27.94
N ARG A 78 4.13 0.87 27.39
CA ARG A 78 5.34 1.16 28.17
C ARG A 78 5.32 2.59 28.71
N GLY A 79 4.89 3.57 27.91
CA GLY A 79 4.74 4.95 28.33
C GLY A 79 3.76 5.09 29.51
N ILE A 80 2.61 4.43 29.43
CA ILE A 80 1.60 4.40 30.50
C ILE A 80 2.17 3.80 31.78
N LEU A 81 2.83 2.64 31.71
CA LEU A 81 3.41 1.98 32.87
C LEU A 81 4.48 2.87 33.54
N LEU A 82 5.35 3.51 32.75
CA LEU A 82 6.37 4.41 33.28
C LEU A 82 5.77 5.64 33.97
N ALA A 83 4.63 6.14 33.50
CA ALA A 83 3.92 7.23 34.15
C ALA A 83 3.35 6.78 35.51
N GLN A 84 2.68 5.63 35.56
CA GLN A 84 2.14 5.05 36.79
C GLN A 84 3.22 4.83 37.85
N MET A 85 4.36 4.25 37.46
CA MET A 85 5.49 4.03 38.37
C MET A 85 6.10 5.35 38.91
N ARG A 86 6.00 6.46 38.17
CA ARG A 86 6.44 7.78 38.66
C ARG A 86 5.46 8.35 39.68
N GLU A 87 4.16 8.20 39.45
CA GLU A 87 3.12 8.64 40.38
C GLU A 87 3.20 7.88 41.71
N GLU A 88 3.33 6.55 41.68
CA GLU A 88 3.50 5.70 42.87
C GLU A 88 4.74 6.07 43.70
N LYS A 89 5.85 6.45 43.04
CA LYS A 89 7.05 6.93 43.73
C LYS A 89 6.90 8.31 44.35
N CYS A 90 6.01 9.15 43.81
CA CYS A 90 5.72 10.48 44.36
C CYS A 90 4.77 10.41 45.56
N THR A 91 3.82 9.47 45.59
CA THR A 91 2.85 9.31 46.69
C THR A 91 3.40 8.58 47.92
N CYS A 92 4.54 7.90 47.79
CA CYS A 92 5.20 7.18 48.89
C CYS A 92 6.27 8.01 49.65
N LYS A 93 6.34 9.31 49.40
CA LYS A 93 7.15 10.31 50.14
C LYS A 93 6.26 11.15 51.03
#